data_AF-A0AAD3M1U5-F1
#
_entry.id   AF-A0AAD3M1U5-F1
#
_cell.length_a   1.000
_cell.length_b   1.000
_cell.length_c   1.000
_cell.angle_alpha   90.00
_cell.angle_beta   90.00
_cell.angle_gamma   90.00
#
_symmetry.space_group_name_H-M   'P 1'
#
loop_
_entity.id
_entity.type
_entity.pdbx_description
1 polymer ?
#
loop_
_entity_poly.entity_id
_entity_poly.type
_entity_poly.pdbx_seq_one_letter_code
_entity_poly.pdbx_strand_id
1 'polypeptide(L)'
;IDESPVCSLDKVPQALACDWLLACLQPGQEEREERLRTITLGAGDRQVIQTPINDSLPVSGSSVAQLFRQLGIVNVLYLFCAALTEHKILFLSSSYQRLTDACRGLLAIMFPLKYSFTYVPILPGKLLEVLSTPTPFIIGVNSFFRSETQELLDVIIADLDGGTVTIPECVHISLLPDPLLQQTQTVLSM
;
A
#
# COMPACT_ATOMS: atom_id res chain seq x y z
N ILE A 1 -30.04 -4.25 -5.44
CA ILE A 1 -28.88 -5.15 -5.65
C ILE A 1 -27.75 -4.20 -5.97
N ASP A 2 -27.07 -3.80 -4.90
CA ASP A 2 -26.14 -2.67 -4.85
C ASP A 2 -24.74 -3.26 -4.93
N GLU A 3 -24.15 -3.27 -6.12
CA GLU A 3 -22.76 -3.65 -6.31
C GLU A 3 -21.89 -2.41 -6.09
N SER A 4 -21.19 -2.40 -4.95
CA SER A 4 -20.09 -1.48 -4.68
C SER A 4 -19.06 -1.53 -5.82
N PRO A 5 -18.45 -0.39 -6.20
CA PRO A 5 -17.47 -0.36 -7.29
C PRO A 5 -16.17 -1.00 -6.81
N VAL A 6 -16.01 -2.30 -7.07
CA VAL A 6 -14.75 -3.00 -6.85
C VAL A 6 -13.78 -2.60 -7.96
N CYS A 7 -12.67 -1.94 -7.58
CA CYS A 7 -11.59 -1.63 -8.50
C CYS A 7 -10.94 -2.95 -8.95
N SER A 8 -11.23 -3.43 -10.17
CA SER A 8 -10.63 -4.66 -10.69
C SER A 8 -9.22 -4.38 -11.20
N LEU A 9 -8.23 -5.05 -10.59
CA LEU A 9 -6.81 -4.95 -10.90
C LEU A 9 -6.43 -5.43 -12.32
N ASP A 10 -7.35 -6.10 -13.04
CA ASP A 10 -7.11 -6.65 -14.38
C ASP A 10 -6.79 -5.61 -15.46
N LYS A 11 -6.94 -4.31 -15.16
CA LYS A 11 -6.80 -3.22 -16.14
C LYS A 11 -5.51 -2.41 -16.04
N VAL A 12 -4.65 -2.70 -15.08
CA VAL A 12 -3.30 -2.12 -15.05
C VAL A 12 -2.42 -2.89 -16.05
N PRO A 13 -1.81 -2.23 -17.05
CA PRO A 13 -0.92 -2.91 -17.99
C PRO A 13 0.19 -3.63 -17.24
N GLN A 14 0.27 -4.95 -17.41
CA GLN A 14 1.05 -5.84 -16.56
C GLN A 14 2.56 -5.53 -16.50
N ALA A 15 3.11 -5.00 -17.59
CA ALA A 15 4.52 -4.57 -17.67
C ALA A 15 4.83 -3.38 -16.72
N LEU A 16 3.91 -2.43 -16.60
CA LEU A 16 4.12 -1.25 -15.75
C LEU A 16 4.24 -1.63 -14.27
N ALA A 17 3.49 -2.65 -13.84
CA ALA A 17 3.42 -3.07 -12.45
C ALA A 17 4.78 -3.56 -11.89
N CYS A 18 5.47 -4.38 -12.68
CA CYS A 18 6.75 -4.95 -12.30
C CYS A 18 7.89 -3.93 -12.47
N ASP A 19 7.87 -3.15 -13.56
CA ASP A 19 8.88 -2.14 -13.84
C ASP A 19 8.87 -1.02 -12.77
N TRP A 20 7.70 -0.64 -12.23
CA TRP A 20 7.62 0.38 -11.17
C TRP A 20 8.17 -0.11 -9.81
N LEU A 21 7.91 -1.37 -9.44
CA LEU A 21 8.41 -1.96 -8.20
C LEU A 21 9.93 -2.08 -8.22
N LEU A 22 10.46 -2.47 -9.37
CA LEU A 22 11.90 -2.53 -9.62
C LEU A 22 12.56 -1.16 -9.56
N ALA A 23 11.95 -0.18 -10.19
CA ALA A 23 12.50 1.17 -10.24
C ALA A 23 12.59 1.76 -8.82
N CYS A 24 11.62 1.51 -7.93
CA CYS A 24 11.68 1.91 -6.51
C CYS A 24 12.92 1.39 -5.74
N LEU A 25 13.58 0.34 -6.25
CA LEU A 25 14.73 -0.32 -5.62
C LEU A 25 16.07 0.00 -6.31
N GLN A 26 16.07 0.62 -7.50
CA GLN A 26 17.28 0.96 -8.24
C GLN A 26 17.24 2.41 -8.78
N PRO A 27 18.14 3.31 -8.33
CA PRO A 27 18.27 4.63 -8.93
C PRO A 27 19.14 4.52 -10.19
N GLY A 28 18.54 4.44 -11.37
CA GLY A 28 19.26 4.35 -12.64
C GLY A 28 18.39 4.70 -13.84
N GLN A 29 18.94 5.50 -14.75
CA GLN A 29 18.25 6.25 -15.80
C GLN A 29 17.53 5.39 -16.85
N GLU A 30 16.39 5.86 -17.35
CA GLU A 30 15.98 5.61 -18.74
C GLU A 30 15.04 6.72 -19.26
N GLU A 31 15.34 7.20 -20.47
CA GLU A 31 14.65 8.29 -21.17
C GLU A 31 13.41 7.78 -21.94
N ARG A 32 12.36 8.63 -21.95
CA ARG A 32 11.43 8.89 -23.07
C ARG A 32 10.30 7.89 -23.35
N GLU A 33 9.06 8.31 -23.10
CA GLU A 33 8.06 8.77 -24.10
C GLU A 33 6.73 9.13 -23.39
N GLU A 34 6.35 10.42 -23.37
CA GLU A 34 5.13 10.95 -22.74
C GLU A 34 3.87 10.37 -23.39
N ARG A 35 3.36 9.25 -22.86
CA ARG A 35 2.09 8.67 -23.30
C ARG A 35 1.08 8.75 -22.18
N LEU A 36 0.21 9.76 -22.22
CA LEU A 36 -1.03 9.78 -21.43
C LEU A 36 -1.82 8.50 -21.73
N ARG A 37 -1.89 7.57 -20.76
CA ARG A 37 -2.58 6.29 -20.92
C ARG A 37 -3.96 6.36 -20.26
N THR A 38 -5.00 6.55 -21.06
CA THR A 38 -6.39 6.44 -20.62
C THR A 38 -6.75 4.97 -20.38
N ILE A 39 -7.24 4.63 -19.19
CA ILE A 39 -7.66 3.26 -18.85
C ILE A 39 -9.18 3.25 -18.66
N THR A 40 -9.90 2.45 -19.44
CA THR A 40 -11.38 2.41 -19.37
C THR A 40 -11.84 1.37 -18.35
N LEU A 41 -12.32 1.82 -17.20
CA LEU A 41 -12.78 0.97 -16.10
C LEU A 41 -14.25 0.54 -16.26
N GLY A 42 -14.63 -0.08 -17.40
CA GLY A 42 -15.92 -0.79 -17.53
C GLY A 42 -17.16 0.14 -17.63
N ALA A 43 -18.24 -0.42 -18.17
CA ALA A 43 -19.56 0.21 -18.41
C ALA A 43 -19.59 1.64 -19.01
N GLY A 44 -18.52 2.09 -19.67
CA GLY A 44 -18.50 3.37 -20.39
C GLY A 44 -17.85 4.53 -19.66
N ASP A 45 -17.46 4.37 -18.40
CA ASP A 45 -16.71 5.39 -17.66
C ASP A 45 -15.24 5.38 -18.08
N ARG A 46 -14.86 6.44 -18.80
CA ARG A 46 -13.47 6.73 -19.17
C ARG A 46 -12.84 7.54 -18.05
N GLN A 47 -12.24 6.86 -17.07
CA GLN A 47 -11.33 7.56 -16.17
C GLN A 47 -9.97 7.74 -16.85
N VAL A 48 -9.57 9.00 -16.99
CA VAL A 48 -8.23 9.34 -17.47
C VAL A 48 -7.28 9.19 -16.29
N ILE A 49 -6.49 8.12 -16.26
CA ILE A 49 -5.36 8.05 -15.34
C ILE A 49 -4.30 8.98 -15.91
N GLN A 50 -4.15 10.13 -15.26
CA GLN A 50 -3.09 11.06 -15.59
C GLN A 50 -1.77 10.37 -15.24
N THR A 51 -0.88 10.24 -16.23
CA THR A 51 0.50 9.82 -15.97
C THR A 51 1.12 10.79 -14.97
N PRO A 52 1.99 10.31 -14.08
CA PRO A 52 2.60 11.18 -13.09
C PRO A 52 3.28 12.37 -13.78
N ILE A 53 3.08 13.58 -13.25
CA ILE A 53 3.62 14.83 -13.81
C ILE A 53 5.16 14.83 -13.80
N ASN A 54 5.76 14.00 -12.95
CA ASN A 54 7.19 13.69 -12.93
C ASN A 54 7.39 12.18 -13.14
N ASP A 55 8.21 11.82 -14.12
CA ASP A 55 8.62 10.43 -14.39
C ASP A 55 9.63 9.88 -13.34
N SER A 56 10.12 10.74 -12.44
CA SER A 56 10.98 10.31 -11.34
C SER A 56 10.15 9.65 -10.24
N LEU A 57 10.56 8.45 -9.83
CA LEU A 57 10.02 7.78 -8.65
C LEU A 57 10.03 8.69 -7.43
N PRO A 58 9.06 8.51 -6.51
CA PRO A 58 9.07 9.25 -5.27
C PRO A 58 10.37 8.96 -4.52
N VAL A 59 11.07 10.01 -4.09
CA VAL A 59 12.25 9.88 -3.23
C VAL A 59 11.80 9.30 -1.89
N SER A 60 11.85 7.98 -1.78
CA SER A 60 11.49 7.22 -0.58
C SER A 60 12.68 7.06 0.38
N GLY A 61 13.90 7.39 -0.07
CA GLY A 61 15.12 7.13 0.67
C GLY A 61 15.29 5.64 0.91
N SER A 62 15.43 5.23 2.18
CA SER A 62 15.48 3.81 2.54
C SER A 62 14.13 3.20 2.95
N SER A 63 13.05 4.00 2.99
CA SER A 63 11.72 3.61 3.51
C SER A 63 11.16 2.37 2.79
N VAL A 64 11.15 2.44 1.45
CA VAL A 64 11.39 1.34 0.49
C VAL A 64 11.80 -0.01 1.10
N ALA A 65 13.11 -0.16 1.09
CA ALA A 65 13.84 -1.33 1.54
C ALA A 65 13.65 -1.65 3.03
N GLN A 66 13.37 -0.66 3.90
CA GLN A 66 13.10 -0.92 5.31
C GLN A 66 11.78 -1.67 5.50
N LEU A 67 10.72 -1.26 4.79
CA LEU A 67 9.42 -1.92 4.84
C LEU A 67 9.52 -3.38 4.41
N PHE A 68 10.19 -3.65 3.29
CA PHE A 68 10.45 -5.02 2.81
C PHE A 68 11.32 -5.83 3.77
N ARG A 69 12.34 -5.22 4.40
CA ARG A 69 13.16 -5.91 5.40
C ARG A 69 12.40 -6.26 6.67
N GLN A 70 11.44 -5.44 7.08
CA GLN A 70 10.68 -5.64 8.30
C GLN A 70 9.57 -6.68 8.14
N LEU A 71 8.85 -6.63 7.02
CA LEU A 71 7.64 -7.45 6.82
C LEU A 71 7.83 -8.59 5.82
N GLY A 72 8.85 -8.55 4.97
CA GLY A 72 9.04 -9.49 3.88
C GLY A 72 8.11 -9.22 2.68
N ILE A 73 8.45 -9.78 1.53
CA ILE A 73 7.81 -9.50 0.24
C ILE A 73 6.30 -9.78 0.28
N VAL A 74 5.91 -10.95 0.79
CA VAL A 74 4.51 -11.39 0.80
C VAL A 74 3.63 -10.42 1.56
N ASN A 75 4.01 -10.06 2.80
CA ASN A 75 3.25 -9.13 3.62
C ASN A 75 3.19 -7.73 3.02
N VAL A 76 4.28 -7.23 2.42
CA VAL A 76 4.27 -5.92 1.76
C VAL A 76 3.34 -5.91 0.55
N LEU A 77 3.29 -6.99 -0.24
CA LEU A 77 2.34 -7.11 -1.35
C LEU A 77 0.88 -7.17 -0.87
N TYR A 78 0.61 -7.85 0.25
CA TYR A 78 -0.71 -7.80 0.89
C TYR A 78 -1.10 -6.37 1.31
N LEU A 79 -0.20 -5.64 1.96
CA LEU A 79 -0.45 -4.26 2.38
C LEU A 79 -0.63 -3.31 1.19
N PHE A 80 0.14 -3.51 0.13
CA PHE A 80 -0.04 -2.80 -1.13
C PHE A 80 -1.43 -3.02 -1.70
N CYS A 81 -1.86 -4.28 -1.86
CA CYS A 81 -3.20 -4.59 -2.34
C CYS A 81 -4.27 -4.02 -1.41
N ALA A 82 -4.08 -4.12 -0.10
CA ALA A 82 -5.01 -3.59 0.88
C ALA A 82 -5.18 -2.06 0.79
N ALA A 83 -4.10 -1.34 0.49
CA ALA A 83 -4.14 0.10 0.30
C ALA A 83 -4.86 0.47 -1.01
N LEU A 84 -4.69 -0.32 -2.07
CA LEU A 84 -5.38 -0.16 -3.34
C LEU A 84 -6.88 -0.47 -3.27
N THR A 85 -7.27 -1.41 -2.40
CA THR A 85 -8.67 -1.76 -2.14
C THR A 85 -9.26 -1.01 -0.95
N GLU A 86 -8.61 0.10 -0.55
CA GLU A 86 -9.14 1.07 0.41
C GLU A 86 -9.45 0.46 1.80
N HIS A 87 -8.61 -0.45 2.31
CA HIS A 87 -8.75 -0.96 3.67
C HIS A 87 -8.08 -0.07 4.73
N LYS A 88 -8.46 -0.29 5.99
CA LYS A 88 -7.81 0.30 7.16
C LYS A 88 -6.53 -0.46 7.48
N ILE A 89 -5.40 0.22 7.44
CA ILE A 89 -4.07 -0.33 7.70
C ILE A 89 -3.47 0.36 8.92
N LEU A 90 -3.14 -0.42 9.93
CA LEU A 90 -2.46 0.03 11.13
C LEU A 90 -1.05 -0.58 11.19
N PHE A 91 -0.03 0.26 11.17
CA PHE A 91 1.33 -0.14 11.49
C PHE A 91 1.56 -0.04 13.00
N LEU A 92 2.14 -1.09 13.58
CA LEU A 92 2.41 -1.18 15.02
C LEU A 92 3.92 -1.39 15.24
N SER A 93 4.54 -0.56 16.08
CA SER A 93 5.95 -0.68 16.45
C SER A 93 6.26 0.09 17.72
N SER A 94 7.24 -0.36 18.47
CA SER A 94 7.89 0.40 19.54
C SER A 94 8.71 1.60 19.02
N SER A 95 9.13 1.59 17.75
CA SER A 95 9.95 2.62 17.13
C SER A 95 9.13 3.57 16.24
N TYR A 96 9.08 4.84 16.61
CA TYR A 96 8.40 5.89 15.82
C TYR A 96 9.02 6.10 14.43
N GLN A 97 10.33 5.88 14.30
CA GLN A 97 11.01 5.93 13.00
C GLN A 97 10.51 4.81 12.08
N ARG A 98 10.40 3.58 12.60
CA ARG A 98 9.84 2.44 11.83
C ARG A 98 8.41 2.72 11.37
N LEU A 99 7.57 3.28 12.24
CA LEU A 99 6.20 3.67 11.88
C LEU A 99 6.17 4.67 10.73
N THR A 100 6.99 5.72 10.82
CA THR A 100 7.04 6.77 9.80
C THR A 100 7.58 6.24 8.47
N ASP A 101 8.66 5.47 8.51
CA ASP A 101 9.27 4.88 7.32
C ASP A 101 8.35 3.83 6.67
N ALA A 102 7.65 3.00 7.45
CA ALA A 102 6.72 2.00 6.92
C ALA A 102 5.53 2.66 6.20
N CYS A 103 4.90 3.66 6.84
CA CYS A 103 3.82 4.43 6.23
C CYS A 103 4.27 5.13 4.95
N ARG A 104 5.46 5.76 4.96
CA ARG A 104 6.05 6.40 3.79
C ARG A 104 6.41 5.39 2.70
N GLY A 105 6.95 4.24 3.07
CA GLY A 105 7.31 3.15 2.17
C GLY A 105 6.09 2.59 1.45
N LEU A 106 4.99 2.36 2.19
CA LEU A 106 3.72 1.91 1.60
C LEU A 106 3.17 2.94 0.62
N LEU A 107 3.14 4.23 0.97
CA LEU A 107 2.72 5.26 0.02
C LEU A 107 3.64 5.37 -1.20
N ALA A 108 4.95 5.21 -1.03
CA ALA A 108 5.90 5.30 -2.13
C ALA A 108 5.68 4.18 -3.16
N ILE A 109 5.39 2.96 -2.71
CA ILE A 109 5.05 1.86 -3.62
C ILE A 109 3.66 2.03 -4.27
N MET A 110 2.80 2.93 -3.79
CA MET A 110 1.54 3.22 -4.49
C MET A 110 1.71 4.09 -5.72
N PHE A 111 2.88 4.69 -5.96
CA PHE A 111 3.11 5.54 -7.13
C PHE A 111 2.77 4.81 -8.45
N PRO A 112 2.10 5.47 -9.42
CA PRO A 112 1.70 6.88 -9.44
C PRO A 112 0.34 7.18 -8.80
N LEU A 113 -0.28 6.20 -8.14
CA LEU A 113 -1.59 6.33 -7.50
C LEU A 113 -1.47 7.20 -6.25
N LYS A 114 -2.46 8.07 -6.06
CA LYS A 114 -2.53 8.97 -4.91
C LYS A 114 -3.45 8.38 -3.85
N TYR A 115 -2.89 8.11 -2.67
CA TYR A 115 -3.69 7.85 -1.49
C TYR A 115 -4.44 9.12 -1.07
N SER A 116 -5.76 9.04 -0.93
CA SER A 116 -6.62 10.20 -0.69
C SER A 116 -7.37 10.15 0.64
N PHE A 117 -7.10 9.14 1.47
CA PHE A 117 -7.74 8.95 2.77
C PHE A 117 -6.84 9.39 3.93
N THR A 118 -7.29 9.11 5.16
CA THR A 118 -6.60 9.51 6.39
C THR A 118 -5.21 8.88 6.47
N TYR A 119 -4.18 9.71 6.58
CA TYR A 119 -2.78 9.31 6.71
C TYR A 119 -2.17 9.94 7.96
N VAL A 120 -1.86 9.12 8.97
CA VAL A 120 -1.29 9.57 10.25
C VAL A 120 -0.14 8.64 10.66
N PRO A 121 1.12 8.92 10.24
CA PRO A 121 2.25 8.03 10.50
C PRO A 121 2.54 7.74 11.96
N ILE A 122 2.15 8.65 12.85
CA ILE A 122 2.26 8.49 14.30
C ILE A 122 0.99 9.06 14.93
N LEU A 123 0.12 8.19 15.43
CA LEU A 123 -1.07 8.57 16.17
C LEU A 123 -0.76 8.60 17.68
N PRO A 124 -0.94 9.74 18.37
CA PRO A 124 -0.84 9.81 19.81
C PRO A 124 -1.91 8.97 20.52
N GLY A 125 -1.59 8.37 21.66
CA GLY A 125 -2.52 7.50 22.40
C GLY A 125 -3.85 8.16 22.82
N LYS A 126 -3.87 9.50 22.97
CA LYS A 126 -5.10 10.25 23.29
C LYS A 126 -6.13 10.25 22.15
N LEU A 127 -5.74 9.85 20.95
CA LEU A 127 -6.56 9.89 19.73
C LEU A 127 -6.85 8.49 19.19
N LEU A 128 -6.70 7.43 20.00
CA LEU A 128 -6.96 6.05 19.56
C LEU A 128 -8.42 5.83 19.11
N GLU A 129 -9.36 6.68 19.54
CA GLU A 129 -10.74 6.68 19.05
C GLU A 129 -10.86 6.85 17.53
N VAL A 130 -9.87 7.47 16.88
CA VAL A 130 -9.81 7.63 15.41
C VAL A 130 -9.73 6.29 14.69
N LEU A 131 -9.20 5.24 15.35
CA LEU A 131 -9.08 3.90 14.75
C LEU A 131 -10.45 3.25 14.48
N SER A 132 -11.50 3.69 15.17
CA SER A 132 -12.88 3.23 14.99
C SER A 132 -13.63 3.96 13.88
N THR A 133 -13.00 4.91 13.18
CA THR A 133 -13.64 5.64 12.08
C THR A 133 -14.04 4.71 10.94
N PRO A 134 -15.18 4.92 10.25
CA PRO A 134 -15.62 4.01 9.18
C PRO A 134 -14.82 4.15 7.88
N THR A 135 -14.03 5.22 7.75
CA THR A 135 -13.26 5.53 6.54
C THR A 135 -11.93 4.77 6.51
N PRO A 136 -11.41 4.45 5.31
CA PRO A 136 -10.06 3.89 5.17
C PRO A 136 -9.00 4.79 5.79
N PHE A 137 -7.90 4.19 6.25
CA PHE A 137 -6.76 4.94 6.77
C PHE A 137 -5.44 4.16 6.66
N ILE A 138 -4.33 4.89 6.70
CA ILE A 138 -2.98 4.36 6.98
C ILE A 138 -2.48 5.09 8.23
N ILE A 139 -2.35 4.36 9.34
CA ILE A 139 -1.99 4.95 10.63
C ILE A 139 -0.87 4.15 11.29
N GLY A 140 0.09 4.83 11.91
CA GLY A 140 1.09 4.19 12.78
C GLY A 140 0.78 4.41 14.26
N VAL A 141 0.83 3.35 15.06
CA VAL A 141 0.58 3.39 16.51
C VAL A 141 1.76 2.77 17.26
N ASN A 142 2.10 3.35 18.41
CA ASN A 142 3.14 2.77 19.25
C ASN A 142 2.67 1.43 19.84
N SER A 143 3.52 0.41 19.83
CA SER A 143 3.19 -0.94 20.32
C SER A 143 2.81 -1.00 21.81
N PHE A 144 3.05 0.07 22.58
CA PHE A 144 2.54 0.24 23.93
C PHE A 144 1.00 0.12 23.99
N PHE A 145 0.28 0.54 22.96
CA PHE A 145 -1.19 0.50 22.87
C PHE A 145 -1.73 -0.75 22.15
N ARG A 146 -0.95 -1.84 22.11
CA ARG A 146 -1.31 -3.05 21.36
C ARG A 146 -2.65 -3.63 21.81
N SER A 147 -2.90 -3.66 23.12
CA SER A 147 -4.12 -4.24 23.69
C SER A 147 -5.37 -3.55 23.16
N GLU A 148 -5.34 -2.23 23.06
CA GLU A 148 -6.43 -1.41 22.50
C GLU A 148 -6.60 -1.65 21.00
N THR A 149 -5.53 -1.89 20.26
CA THR A 149 -5.61 -2.16 18.81
C THR A 149 -6.14 -3.55 18.47
N GLN A 150 -6.02 -4.53 19.37
CA GLN A 150 -6.48 -5.90 19.14
C GLN A 150 -8.01 -6.04 19.15
N GLU A 151 -8.72 -5.06 19.71
CA GLU A 151 -10.19 -5.02 19.75
C GLU A 151 -10.80 -4.56 18.41
N LEU A 152 -9.99 -4.08 17.47
CA LEU A 152 -10.43 -3.57 16.18
C LEU A 152 -10.76 -4.73 15.22
N LEU A 153 -12.02 -4.82 14.81
CA LEU A 153 -12.52 -5.95 14.02
C LEU A 153 -12.31 -5.79 12.51
N ASP A 154 -12.03 -4.59 12.02
CA ASP A 154 -11.97 -4.28 10.58
C ASP A 154 -10.67 -3.59 10.15
N VAL A 155 -9.63 -3.70 11.00
CA VAL A 155 -8.32 -3.07 10.79
C VAL A 155 -7.25 -4.13 10.55
N ILE A 156 -6.55 -4.02 9.43
CA ILE A 156 -5.38 -4.84 9.12
C ILE A 156 -4.20 -4.33 9.95
N ILE A 157 -3.60 -5.19 10.77
CA ILE A 157 -2.51 -4.83 11.68
C ILE A 157 -1.18 -5.36 11.15
N ALA A 158 -0.29 -4.46 10.78
CA ALA A 158 1.09 -4.75 10.40
C ALA A 158 2.04 -4.50 11.58
N ASP A 159 2.45 -5.57 12.23
CA ASP A 159 3.42 -5.54 13.33
C ASP A 159 4.85 -5.51 12.78
N LEU A 160 5.48 -4.34 12.82
CA LEU A 160 6.84 -4.11 12.32
C LEU A 160 7.93 -4.67 13.26
N ASP A 161 7.57 -4.97 14.50
CA ASP A 161 8.50 -5.53 15.48
C ASP A 161 8.51 -7.06 15.41
N GLY A 162 7.34 -7.66 15.18
CA GLY A 162 7.16 -9.10 14.99
C GLY A 162 7.33 -9.58 13.55
N GLY A 163 7.26 -8.68 12.55
CA GLY A 163 7.36 -9.03 11.13
C GLY A 163 6.11 -9.71 10.58
N THR A 164 4.93 -9.41 11.14
CA THR A 164 3.67 -10.11 10.83
C THR A 164 2.57 -9.16 10.40
N VAL A 165 1.69 -9.63 9.51
CA VAL A 165 0.44 -8.93 9.15
C VAL A 165 -0.74 -9.79 9.57
N THR A 166 -1.65 -9.20 10.36
CA THR A 166 -2.90 -9.83 10.80
C THR A 166 -4.06 -9.21 10.04
N ILE A 167 -4.85 -10.04 9.37
CA ILE A 167 -6.02 -9.64 8.61
C ILE A 167 -7.25 -10.14 9.36
N PRO A 168 -8.21 -9.26 9.75
CA PRO A 168 -9.44 -9.69 10.39
C PRO A 168 -10.31 -10.56 9.47
N GLU A 169 -11.08 -11.48 10.05
CA GLU A 169 -11.89 -12.45 9.28
C GLU A 169 -12.92 -11.81 8.35
N CYS A 170 -13.42 -10.62 8.69
CA CYS A 170 -14.40 -9.89 7.89
C CYS A 170 -13.78 -9.04 6.77
N VAL A 171 -12.45 -9.01 6.66
CA VAL A 171 -11.72 -8.24 5.65
C VAL A 171 -11.22 -9.18 4.55
N HIS A 172 -11.71 -8.97 3.33
CA HIS A 172 -11.25 -9.71 2.16
C HIS A 172 -10.43 -8.80 1.23
N ILE A 173 -9.14 -9.11 1.08
CA ILE A 173 -8.23 -8.36 0.22
C ILE A 173 -8.12 -9.07 -1.13
N SER A 174 -8.46 -8.39 -2.21
CA SER A 174 -8.20 -8.89 -3.56
C SER A 174 -6.72 -8.73 -3.89
N LEU A 175 -6.01 -9.84 -3.99
CA LEU A 175 -4.60 -9.87 -4.38
C LEU A 175 -4.41 -9.57 -5.88
N LEU A 176 -3.16 -9.28 -6.26
CA LEU A 176 -2.76 -9.22 -7.67
C LEU A 176 -3.14 -10.54 -8.37
N PRO A 177 -3.80 -10.49 -9.54
CA PRO A 177 -4.11 -11.69 -10.30
C PRO A 177 -2.82 -12.31 -10.87
N ASP A 178 -2.79 -13.63 -11.03
CA ASP A 178 -1.72 -14.25 -11.80
C ASP A 178 -1.80 -13.85 -13.28
N PRO A 179 -0.65 -13.67 -13.97
CA PRO A 179 0.72 -13.99 -13.56
C PRO A 179 1.44 -12.86 -12.80
N LEU A 180 0.79 -11.72 -12.54
CA LEU A 180 1.44 -10.53 -11.98
C LEU A 180 2.04 -10.79 -10.61
N LEU A 181 1.31 -11.49 -9.75
CA LEU A 181 1.76 -11.79 -8.40
C LEU A 181 3.07 -12.58 -8.43
N GLN A 182 3.12 -13.65 -9.23
CA GLN A 182 4.29 -14.51 -9.35
C GLN A 182 5.49 -13.78 -9.97
N GLN A 183 5.27 -12.98 -11.02
CA GLN A 183 6.31 -12.16 -11.63
C GLN A 183 6.89 -11.17 -10.62
N THR A 184 6.02 -10.44 -9.94
CA THR A 184 6.40 -9.46 -8.93
C THR A 184 7.21 -10.09 -7.79
N GLN A 185 6.74 -11.22 -7.26
CA GLN A 185 7.45 -11.95 -6.21
C GLN A 185 8.83 -12.43 -6.66
N THR A 186 8.92 -12.98 -7.87
CA THR A 186 10.19 -13.45 -8.45
C THR A 186 11.18 -12.30 -8.52
N VAL A 187 10.76 -11.18 -9.10
CA VAL A 187 11.57 -9.99 -9.30
C VAL A 187 12.06 -9.39 -7.98
N LEU A 188 11.19 -9.32 -6.96
CA LEU A 188 11.56 -8.79 -5.64
C LEU A 188 12.45 -9.74 -4.82
N SER A 189 12.55 -11.01 -5.23
CA SER A 189 13.36 -12.04 -4.56
C SER A 189 14.78 -12.21 -5.12
N MET A 190 15.10 -11.53 -6.24
CA MET A 190 16.44 -11.51 -6.85
C MET A 190 17.36 -10.49 -6.19
#